data_AF-A0A956DR96-F1
#
_entry.id   AF-A0A956DR96-F1
#
_cell.length_a   1.000
_cell.length_b   1.000
_cell.length_c   1.000
_cell.angle_alpha   90.00
_cell.angle_beta   90.00
_cell.angle_gamma   90.00
#
_symmetry.space_group_name_H-M   'P 1'
#
loop_
_entity.id
_entity.type
_entity.pdbx_description
1 polymer ?
#
loop_
_entity_poly.entity_id
_entity_poly.type
_entity_poly.pdbx_seq_one_letter_code
_entity_poly.pdbx_strand_id
1 'polypeptide(L)'
;ERLAAFIADPGAAGGAMPRTPMRRDEAEALAAFVLEGVPEGDPATAAVAFERLPLLERPVRFAEVEARVFRKICWHCHAEPAYARGDGGPGMTGGFGFPGRRLDLSSLRAMLGGYLDASGEPRSLFARTASGTPYLVAALLARHREEAGDEGEVRGMPLGFPPLPAEDIQLVESWIAQGRRR
;
A
#
# COMPACT_ATOMS: atom_id res chain seq x y z
N GLU A 1 6.57 31.83 -4.90
CA GLU A 1 7.20 32.58 -3.77
C GLU A 1 6.78 32.09 -2.38
N ARG A 2 5.48 32.12 -2.00
CA ARG A 2 5.03 31.67 -0.67
C ARG A 2 5.40 30.21 -0.32
N LEU A 3 5.29 29.29 -1.28
CA LEU A 3 5.64 27.88 -1.05
C LEU A 3 7.16 27.67 -0.91
N ALA A 4 7.98 28.34 -1.72
CA ALA A 4 9.43 28.27 -1.61
C ALA A 4 9.92 28.81 -0.25
N ALA A 5 9.33 29.91 0.23
CA ALA A 5 9.62 30.44 1.56
C ALA A 5 9.22 29.46 2.67
N PHE A 6 8.06 28.81 2.55
CA PHE A 6 7.64 27.75 3.47
C PHE A 6 8.60 26.55 3.45
N ILE A 7 9.03 26.09 2.27
CA ILE A 7 9.97 24.95 2.14
C ILE A 7 11.33 25.27 2.79
N ALA A 8 11.83 26.51 2.62
CA ALA A 8 13.09 26.95 3.20
C ALA A 8 13.04 27.17 4.72
N ASP A 9 11.90 27.65 5.23
CA ASP A 9 11.68 27.89 6.65
C ASP A 9 10.20 27.66 7.05
N PRO A 10 9.81 26.39 7.29
CA PRO A 10 8.43 26.07 7.67
C PRO A 10 8.04 26.69 9.02
N GLY A 11 9.00 26.84 9.93
CA GLY A 11 8.80 27.38 11.27
C GLY A 11 8.43 28.86 11.24
N ALA A 12 9.01 29.65 10.33
CA ALA A 12 8.61 31.05 10.11
C ALA A 12 7.16 31.20 9.66
N ALA A 13 6.57 30.16 9.06
CA ALA A 13 5.16 30.09 8.68
C ALA A 13 4.26 29.42 9.74
N GLY A 14 4.80 29.09 10.92
CA GLY A 14 4.09 28.42 12.02
C GLY A 14 3.94 26.90 11.86
N GLY A 15 4.66 26.28 10.93
CA GLY A 15 4.65 24.84 10.73
C GLY A 15 5.53 24.10 11.75
N ALA A 16 5.12 22.88 12.13
CA ALA A 16 5.90 21.97 12.97
C ALA A 16 6.98 21.17 12.20
N MET A 17 7.07 21.39 10.88
CA MET A 17 8.04 20.73 10.02
C MET A 17 9.46 21.20 10.34
N PRO A 18 10.45 20.28 10.46
CA PRO A 18 11.82 20.65 10.74
C PRO A 18 12.43 21.44 9.59
N ARG A 19 13.30 22.39 9.92
CA ARG A 19 14.09 23.11 8.91
C ARG A 19 15.09 22.17 8.27
N THR A 20 15.02 22.05 6.94
CA THR A 20 16.00 21.29 6.16
C THR A 20 17.04 22.27 5.59
N PRO A 21 18.36 22.07 5.82
CA PRO A 21 19.38 22.92 5.20
C PRO A 21 19.33 22.78 3.68
N MET A 22 19.01 23.87 2.97
CA MET A 22 18.99 23.92 1.51
C MET A 22 19.26 25.34 1.02
N ARG A 23 19.68 25.47 -0.24
CA ARG A 23 19.83 26.76 -0.91
C ARG A 23 18.47 27.29 -1.40
N ARG A 24 18.42 28.58 -1.70
CA ARG A 24 17.20 29.25 -2.17
C ARG A 24 16.72 28.72 -3.52
N ASP A 25 17.64 28.48 -4.46
CA ASP A 25 17.38 27.88 -5.76
C ASP A 25 16.77 26.48 -5.63
N GLU A 26 17.21 25.69 -4.64
CA GLU A 26 16.66 24.36 -4.37
C GLU A 26 15.22 24.44 -3.83
N ALA A 27 14.93 25.38 -2.93
CA ALA A 27 13.58 25.60 -2.42
C ALA A 27 12.62 26.10 -3.52
N GLU A 28 13.10 26.94 -4.43
CA GLU A 28 12.34 27.41 -5.59
C GLU A 28 12.07 26.28 -6.59
N ALA A 29 13.08 25.44 -6.89
CA ALA A 29 12.91 24.27 -7.75
C ALA A 29 11.93 23.24 -7.16
N LEU A 30 12.00 22.98 -5.86
CA LEU A 30 11.04 22.11 -5.18
C LEU A 30 9.62 22.70 -5.18
N ALA A 31 9.48 24.02 -5.00
CA ALA A 31 8.18 24.68 -5.08
C ALA A 31 7.58 24.57 -6.49
N ALA A 32 8.40 24.75 -7.54
CA ALA A 32 7.97 24.56 -8.92
C ALA A 32 7.53 23.10 -9.16
N PHE A 33 8.32 22.12 -8.74
CA PHE A 33 7.98 20.70 -8.84
C PHE A 33 6.64 20.35 -8.16
N VAL A 34 6.36 20.91 -6.97
CA VAL A 34 5.10 20.63 -6.25
C VAL A 34 3.88 21.27 -6.93
N LEU A 35 4.05 22.45 -7.53
CA LEU A 35 2.95 23.20 -8.15
C LEU A 35 2.67 22.75 -9.58
N GLU A 36 3.72 22.43 -10.33
CA GLU A 36 3.67 22.15 -11.76
C GLU A 36 3.77 20.64 -12.05
N GLY A 37 4.22 19.86 -11.05
CA GLY A 37 4.49 18.43 -11.20
C GLY A 37 5.78 18.15 -11.97
N VAL A 38 6.03 16.87 -12.22
CA VAL A 38 6.96 16.47 -13.28
C VAL A 38 6.17 16.58 -14.58
N PRO A 39 6.70 17.21 -15.66
CA PRO A 39 6.13 17.01 -16.98
C PRO A 39 5.96 15.50 -17.19
N GLU A 40 4.83 15.02 -17.70
CA GLU A 40 4.63 13.59 -17.97
C GLU A 40 5.88 13.04 -18.68
N GLY A 41 6.71 12.35 -17.90
CA GLY A 41 8.08 12.01 -18.27
C GLY A 41 8.11 10.56 -18.66
N ASP A 42 8.63 10.32 -19.87
CA ASP A 42 8.83 9.06 -20.60
C ASP A 42 7.74 7.98 -20.47
N PRO A 43 7.25 7.40 -21.59
CA PRO A 43 6.31 6.30 -21.52
C PRO A 43 6.87 5.26 -20.56
N ALA A 44 6.08 4.93 -19.53
CA ALA A 44 6.44 3.95 -18.52
C ALA A 44 7.13 2.79 -19.24
N THR A 45 8.40 2.53 -18.91
CA THR A 45 9.17 1.45 -19.55
C THR A 45 8.28 0.23 -19.51
N ALA A 46 7.87 -0.27 -20.68
CA ALA A 46 6.77 -1.23 -20.78
C ALA A 46 6.92 -2.29 -19.69
N ALA A 47 6.04 -2.23 -18.69
CA ALA A 47 6.17 -3.09 -17.52
C ALA A 47 6.20 -4.53 -18.04
N VAL A 48 7.21 -5.30 -17.61
CA VAL A 48 7.27 -6.72 -17.96
C VAL A 48 5.95 -7.34 -17.56
N ALA A 49 5.28 -7.98 -18.51
CA ALA A 49 3.98 -8.58 -18.25
C ALA A 49 4.07 -9.51 -17.04
N PHE A 50 3.26 -9.25 -16.01
CA PHE A 50 3.26 -10.05 -14.80
C PHE A 50 2.81 -11.49 -15.12
N GLU A 51 3.66 -12.47 -14.79
CA GLU A 51 3.31 -13.87 -14.88
C GLU A 51 2.89 -14.41 -13.50
N ARG A 52 1.65 -14.90 -13.42
CA ARG A 52 1.14 -15.53 -12.21
C ARG A 52 1.65 -16.97 -12.10
N LEU A 53 2.43 -17.25 -11.06
CA LEU A 53 2.95 -18.59 -10.79
C LEU A 53 1.85 -19.55 -10.30
N PRO A 54 1.97 -20.86 -10.57
CA PRO A 54 1.05 -21.88 -10.04
C PRO A 54 1.14 -21.98 -8.52
N LEU A 55 0.10 -22.51 -7.86
CA LEU A 55 0.10 -22.69 -6.42
C LEU A 55 1.18 -23.67 -5.96
N LEU A 56 1.75 -23.41 -4.78
CA LEU A 56 2.73 -24.30 -4.16
C LEU A 56 2.04 -25.56 -3.63
N GLU A 57 2.58 -26.72 -4.00
CA GLU A 57 2.15 -28.03 -3.47
C GLU A 57 2.60 -28.24 -2.02
N ARG A 58 3.77 -27.70 -1.66
CA ARG A 58 4.29 -27.77 -0.28
C ARG A 58 3.37 -26.99 0.68
N PRO A 59 3.29 -27.40 1.95
CA PRO A 59 2.56 -26.63 2.95
C PRO A 59 3.13 -25.20 3.10
N VAL A 60 2.23 -24.22 3.13
CA VAL A 60 2.52 -22.82 3.46
C VAL A 60 1.79 -22.44 4.74
N ARG A 61 2.52 -21.85 5.69
CA ARG A 61 2.01 -21.44 7.00
C ARG A 61 1.97 -19.93 7.13
N PHE A 62 1.11 -19.43 8.00
CA PHE A 62 0.96 -18.00 8.22
C PHE A 62 2.28 -17.35 8.65
N ALA A 63 3.07 -18.00 9.51
CA ALA A 63 4.36 -17.46 9.95
C ALA A 63 5.32 -17.13 8.79
N GLU A 64 5.30 -17.93 7.71
CA GLU A 64 6.12 -17.68 6.52
C GLU A 64 5.60 -16.46 5.74
N VAL A 65 4.28 -16.41 5.50
CA VAL A 65 3.62 -15.30 4.80
C VAL A 65 3.79 -13.98 5.57
N GLU A 66 3.61 -14.01 6.88
CA GLU A 66 3.76 -12.87 7.76
C GLU A 66 5.18 -12.29 7.68
N ALA A 67 6.20 -13.14 7.80
CA ALA A 67 7.60 -12.71 7.80
C ALA A 67 8.06 -12.19 6.42
N ARG A 68 7.61 -12.83 5.33
CA ARG A 68 8.02 -12.45 3.97
C ARG A 68 7.25 -11.26 3.41
N VAL A 69 5.95 -11.15 3.75
CA VAL A 69 5.04 -10.20 3.10
C VAL A 69 4.52 -9.15 4.09
N PHE A 70 3.68 -9.56 5.06
CA PHE A 70 2.89 -8.60 5.83
C PHE A 70 3.72 -7.71 6.78
N ARG A 71 4.78 -8.25 7.38
CA ARG A 71 5.68 -7.50 8.28
C ARG A 71 6.72 -6.64 7.56
N LYS A 72 6.78 -6.65 6.23
CA LYS A 72 7.71 -5.79 5.49
C LYS A 72 7.20 -4.36 5.46
N ILE A 73 6.09 -4.14 4.76
CA ILE A 73 5.55 -2.79 4.54
C ILE A 73 4.08 -2.67 4.96
N CYS A 74 3.30 -3.75 4.85
CA CYS A 74 1.85 -3.69 5.01
C CYS A 74 1.42 -3.24 6.41
N TRP A 75 2.11 -3.75 7.44
CA TRP A 75 1.80 -3.44 8.84
C TRP A 75 1.97 -1.96 9.22
N HIS A 76 2.74 -1.17 8.47
CA HIS A 76 2.88 0.26 8.75
C HIS A 76 1.59 1.05 8.48
N CYS A 77 0.79 0.58 7.51
CA CYS A 77 -0.48 1.21 7.13
C CYS A 77 -1.71 0.46 7.63
N HIS A 78 -1.55 -0.84 7.92
CA HIS A 78 -2.62 -1.77 8.26
C HIS A 78 -2.32 -2.47 9.58
N ALA A 79 -2.06 -1.73 10.64
CA ALA A 79 -1.96 -2.30 11.98
C ALA A 79 -2.71 -1.43 12.98
N GLU A 80 -3.13 -2.03 14.09
CA GLU A 80 -3.71 -1.24 15.17
C GLU A 80 -2.73 -0.17 15.69
N PRO A 81 -3.24 1.00 16.10
CA PRO A 81 -2.45 2.08 16.69
C PRO A 81 -1.43 1.66 17.75
N ALA A 82 -1.77 0.68 18.57
CA ALA A 82 -0.88 0.16 19.61
C ALA A 82 0.44 -0.40 19.06
N TYR A 83 0.45 -0.90 17.81
CA TYR A 83 1.63 -1.43 17.13
C TYR A 83 2.32 -0.39 16.22
N ALA A 84 1.59 0.64 15.79
CA ALA A 84 2.05 1.67 14.84
C ALA A 84 2.38 3.03 15.49
N ARG A 85 2.85 3.03 16.75
CA ARG A 85 3.17 4.27 17.51
C ARG A 85 2.03 5.29 17.60
N GLY A 86 0.78 4.81 17.64
CA GLY A 86 -0.40 5.61 17.97
C GLY A 86 -1.32 5.97 16.81
N ASP A 87 -0.88 5.95 15.55
CA ASP A 87 -1.72 6.45 14.45
C ASP A 87 -2.38 5.35 13.59
N GLY A 88 -2.02 4.08 13.78
CA GLY A 88 -2.58 2.91 13.06
C GLY A 88 -2.30 2.87 11.54
N GLY A 89 -1.87 4.00 10.98
CA GLY A 89 -1.59 4.18 9.57
C GLY A 89 -2.86 4.38 8.72
N PRO A 90 -2.70 4.90 7.48
CA PRO A 90 -3.84 5.35 6.67
C PRO A 90 -4.83 4.25 6.27
N GLY A 91 -4.38 2.99 6.21
CA GLY A 91 -5.24 1.84 5.92
C GLY A 91 -6.15 1.44 7.08
N MET A 92 -5.77 1.79 8.31
CA MET A 92 -6.51 1.50 9.53
C MET A 92 -7.42 2.68 9.92
N THR A 93 -6.84 3.84 10.20
CA THR A 93 -7.52 5.03 10.76
C THR A 93 -7.90 6.07 9.70
N GLY A 94 -7.34 5.97 8.49
CA GLY A 94 -7.53 6.95 7.43
C GLY A 94 -6.43 8.02 7.43
N GLY A 95 -6.52 8.97 6.49
CA GLY A 95 -5.54 10.05 6.35
C GLY A 95 -5.36 10.49 4.91
N PHE A 96 -4.83 11.70 4.69
CA PHE A 96 -4.59 12.28 3.36
C PHE A 96 -5.81 12.20 2.40
N GLY A 97 -7.02 12.39 2.93
CA GLY A 97 -8.27 12.32 2.16
C GLY A 97 -8.84 10.90 1.96
N PHE A 98 -8.20 9.86 2.49
CA PHE A 98 -8.69 8.49 2.43
C PHE A 98 -9.41 8.06 3.72
N PRO A 99 -10.54 7.33 3.61
CA PRO A 99 -11.23 6.76 4.77
C PRO A 99 -10.45 5.56 5.32
N GLY A 100 -10.37 5.46 6.65
CA GLY A 100 -9.82 4.29 7.33
C GLY A 100 -10.67 3.04 7.09
N ARG A 101 -10.10 2.02 6.44
CA ARG A 101 -10.81 0.77 6.13
C ARG A 101 -10.71 -0.26 7.25
N ARG A 102 -10.10 0.09 8.39
CA ARG A 102 -9.91 -0.78 9.57
C ARG A 102 -9.32 -2.15 9.26
N LEU A 103 -8.51 -2.23 8.20
CA LEU A 103 -7.80 -3.44 7.83
C LEU A 103 -6.58 -3.60 8.74
N ASP A 104 -6.54 -4.70 9.50
CA ASP A 104 -5.41 -5.05 10.37
C ASP A 104 -4.73 -6.35 9.90
N LEU A 105 -3.46 -6.20 9.50
CA LEU A 105 -2.54 -7.24 9.02
C LEU A 105 -1.49 -7.62 10.07
N SER A 106 -1.63 -7.16 11.32
CA SER A 106 -0.67 -7.42 12.41
C SER A 106 -0.70 -8.86 12.91
N SER A 107 -1.80 -9.59 12.69
CA SER A 107 -1.93 -10.99 13.07
C SER A 107 -3.00 -11.71 12.24
N LEU A 108 -2.90 -13.03 12.12
CA LEU A 108 -3.92 -13.83 11.45
C LEU A 108 -5.32 -13.62 12.04
N ARG A 109 -5.43 -13.49 13.36
CA ARG A 109 -6.72 -13.28 14.03
C ARG A 109 -7.34 -11.95 13.60
N ALA A 110 -6.53 -10.90 13.51
CA ALA A 110 -7.00 -9.59 13.07
C ALA A 110 -7.44 -9.61 11.60
N MET A 111 -6.66 -10.26 10.73
CA MET A 111 -6.99 -10.42 9.31
C MET A 111 -8.33 -11.13 9.07
N LEU A 112 -8.68 -12.11 9.92
CA LEU A 112 -9.97 -12.80 9.86
C LEU A 112 -11.15 -11.88 10.17
N GLY A 113 -10.93 -10.77 10.87
CA GLY A 113 -11.93 -9.72 11.10
C GLY A 113 -12.30 -8.93 9.85
N GLY A 114 -11.47 -8.98 8.80
CA GLY A 114 -11.76 -8.34 7.52
C GLY A 114 -11.43 -6.86 7.48
N TYR A 115 -12.18 -6.12 6.66
CA TYR A 115 -12.04 -4.67 6.46
C TYR A 115 -13.41 -4.04 6.20
N LEU A 116 -13.51 -2.71 6.24
CA LEU A 116 -14.71 -1.97 5.88
C LEU A 116 -14.69 -1.58 4.39
N ASP A 117 -15.77 -1.87 3.67
CA ASP A 117 -15.94 -1.41 2.30
C ASP A 117 -16.32 0.08 2.22
N ALA A 118 -16.61 0.57 1.01
CA ALA A 118 -16.88 2.00 0.80
C ALA A 118 -18.18 2.47 1.47
N SER A 119 -19.12 1.55 1.71
CA SER A 119 -20.34 1.80 2.49
C SER A 119 -20.12 1.66 4.01
N GLY A 120 -18.92 1.27 4.45
CA GLY A 120 -18.64 1.00 5.86
C GLY A 120 -19.08 -0.41 6.31
N GLU A 121 -19.42 -1.30 5.38
CA GLU A 121 -19.85 -2.66 5.68
C GLU A 121 -18.64 -3.59 5.82
N PRO A 122 -18.65 -4.53 6.78
CA PRO A 122 -17.56 -5.48 6.96
C PRO A 122 -17.50 -6.47 5.79
N ARG A 123 -16.30 -6.66 5.24
CA ARG A 123 -15.98 -7.61 4.18
C ARG A 123 -14.78 -8.46 4.57
N SER A 124 -14.82 -9.72 4.18
CA SER A 124 -13.67 -10.61 4.33
C SER A 124 -12.62 -10.34 3.26
N LEU A 125 -11.35 -10.21 3.68
CA LEU A 125 -10.19 -10.18 2.77
C LEU A 125 -10.07 -11.44 1.90
N PHE A 126 -10.65 -12.54 2.38
CA PHE A 126 -10.57 -13.84 1.74
C PHE A 126 -11.82 -14.16 0.89
N ALA A 127 -12.81 -13.27 0.89
CA ALA A 127 -13.93 -13.39 -0.03
C ALA A 127 -13.43 -13.31 -1.47
N ARG A 128 -14.00 -14.12 -2.35
CA ARG A 128 -13.66 -14.11 -3.77
C ARG A 128 -14.35 -12.91 -4.43
N THR A 129 -13.62 -12.21 -5.30
CA THR A 129 -14.17 -11.22 -6.22
C THR A 129 -15.02 -11.90 -7.30
N ALA A 130 -15.64 -11.12 -8.18
CA ALA A 130 -16.37 -11.64 -9.35
C ALA A 130 -15.49 -12.54 -10.25
N SER A 131 -14.18 -12.31 -10.30
CA SER A 131 -13.23 -13.14 -11.05
C SER A 131 -12.86 -14.45 -10.33
N GLY A 132 -13.43 -14.71 -9.15
CA GLY A 132 -13.10 -15.86 -8.32
C GLY A 132 -11.80 -15.71 -7.52
N THR A 133 -11.06 -14.61 -7.63
CA THR A 133 -9.79 -14.40 -6.90
C THR A 133 -10.08 -13.88 -5.48
N PRO A 134 -9.43 -14.38 -4.42
CA PRO A 134 -9.55 -13.78 -3.09
C PRO A 134 -9.19 -12.30 -3.11
N TYR A 135 -9.97 -11.44 -2.44
CA TYR A 135 -9.81 -9.98 -2.50
C TYR A 135 -8.37 -9.52 -2.18
N LEU A 136 -7.74 -10.11 -1.16
CA LEU A 136 -6.35 -9.83 -0.82
C LEU A 136 -5.41 -10.07 -2.01
N VAL A 137 -5.55 -11.19 -2.71
CA VAL A 137 -4.73 -11.51 -3.88
C VAL A 137 -5.06 -10.57 -5.05
N ALA A 138 -6.35 -10.23 -5.24
CA ALA A 138 -6.77 -9.30 -6.27
C ALA A 138 -6.13 -7.90 -6.08
N ALA A 139 -6.03 -7.42 -4.84
CA ALA A 139 -5.35 -6.15 -4.54
C ALA A 139 -3.84 -6.19 -4.82
N LEU A 140 -3.16 -7.33 -4.54
CA LEU A 140 -1.74 -7.49 -4.87
C LEU A 140 -1.50 -7.53 -6.38
N LEU A 141 -2.35 -8.25 -7.12
CA LEU A 141 -2.30 -8.31 -8.58
C LEU A 141 -2.64 -6.97 -9.25
N ALA A 142 -3.56 -6.20 -8.65
CA ALA A 142 -3.92 -4.90 -9.17
C ALA A 142 -2.73 -3.93 -9.20
N ARG A 143 -1.77 -4.03 -8.27
CA ARG A 143 -0.58 -3.15 -8.29
C ARG A 143 0.29 -3.38 -9.53
N HIS A 144 0.42 -4.62 -10.00
CA HIS A 144 1.10 -4.92 -11.27
C HIS A 144 0.38 -4.31 -12.47
N ARG A 145 -0.96 -4.34 -12.46
CA ARG A 145 -1.77 -3.72 -13.53
C ARG A 145 -1.65 -2.19 -13.53
N GLU A 146 -1.69 -1.58 -12.36
CA GLU A 146 -1.51 -0.13 -12.20
C GLU A 146 -0.14 0.33 -12.74
N GLU A 147 0.94 -0.41 -12.49
CA GLU A 147 2.25 -0.10 -13.08
C GLU A 147 2.30 -0.29 -14.60
N ALA A 148 1.46 -1.18 -15.14
CA ALA A 148 1.27 -1.32 -16.59
C ALA A 148 0.30 -0.28 -17.17
N GLY A 149 -0.23 0.66 -16.37
CA GLY A 149 -1.16 1.70 -16.79
C GLY A 149 -2.63 1.27 -16.85
N ASP A 150 -2.99 0.11 -16.29
CA ASP A 150 -4.36 -0.39 -16.21
C ASP A 150 -4.97 -0.14 -14.81
N GLU A 151 -5.86 0.85 -14.74
CA GLU A 151 -6.61 1.18 -13.53
C GLU A 151 -7.91 0.35 -13.46
N GLY A 152 -7.87 -0.73 -12.68
CA GLY A 152 -9.03 -1.58 -12.42
C GLY A 152 -9.90 -1.13 -11.24
N GLU A 153 -11.00 -1.87 -11.00
CA GLU A 153 -11.92 -1.60 -9.87
C GLU A 153 -11.29 -1.79 -8.49
N VAL A 154 -10.39 -2.77 -8.36
CA VAL A 154 -9.67 -3.03 -7.12
C VAL A 154 -8.38 -2.21 -7.12
N ARG A 155 -8.22 -1.38 -6.10
CA ARG A 155 -6.97 -0.63 -5.87
C ARG A 155 -5.80 -1.55 -5.55
N GLY A 156 -4.69 -1.30 -6.20
CA GLY A 156 -3.41 -1.96 -6.02
C GLY A 156 -2.78 -1.70 -4.67
N MET A 157 -2.21 -2.75 -4.09
CA MET A 157 -1.37 -2.69 -2.89
C MET A 157 -0.05 -3.41 -3.14
N PRO A 158 1.08 -2.93 -2.58
CA PRO A 158 1.20 -1.79 -1.67
C PRO A 158 1.10 -0.43 -2.39
N LEU A 159 0.31 0.49 -1.83
CA LEU A 159 0.09 1.82 -2.42
C LEU A 159 1.37 2.66 -2.41
N GLY A 160 1.76 3.19 -3.56
CA GLY A 160 2.94 4.06 -3.69
C GLY A 160 4.29 3.33 -3.58
N PHE A 161 4.28 1.99 -3.66
CA PHE A 161 5.48 1.16 -3.70
C PHE A 161 5.45 0.24 -4.93
N PRO A 162 6.61 -0.31 -5.35
CA PRO A 162 6.64 -1.34 -6.37
C PRO A 162 5.75 -2.54 -5.98
N PRO A 163 5.14 -3.23 -6.95
CA PRO A 163 4.36 -4.42 -6.71
C PRO A 163 5.23 -5.53 -6.12
N LEU A 164 4.59 -6.43 -5.37
CA LEU A 164 5.28 -7.59 -4.81
C LEU A 164 5.75 -8.53 -5.92
N PRO A 165 6.90 -9.22 -5.75
CA PRO A 165 7.34 -10.22 -6.71
C PRO A 165 6.36 -11.40 -6.78
N ALA A 166 6.35 -12.09 -7.92
CA ALA A 166 5.38 -13.16 -8.19
C ALA A 166 5.43 -14.28 -7.15
N GLU A 167 6.60 -14.59 -6.60
CA GLU A 167 6.82 -15.60 -5.57
C GLU A 167 6.16 -15.23 -4.23
N ASP A 168 6.14 -13.94 -3.89
CA ASP A 168 5.50 -13.47 -2.65
C ASP A 168 3.97 -13.48 -2.80
N ILE A 169 3.45 -13.12 -3.98
CA ILE A 169 2.02 -13.26 -4.31
C ILE A 169 1.61 -14.74 -4.33
N GLN A 170 2.41 -15.60 -4.95
CA GLN A 170 2.23 -17.06 -4.98
C GLN A 170 2.16 -17.62 -3.56
N LEU A 171 3.01 -17.14 -2.65
CA LEU A 171 3.03 -17.58 -1.26
C LEU A 171 1.71 -17.24 -0.54
N VAL A 172 1.23 -16.00 -0.67
CA VAL A 172 -0.05 -15.55 -0.10
C VAL A 172 -1.20 -16.36 -0.67
N GLU A 173 -1.23 -16.53 -1.99
CA GLU A 173 -2.31 -17.25 -2.67
C GLU A 173 -2.35 -18.73 -2.28
N SER A 174 -1.18 -19.39 -2.27
CA SER A 174 -1.04 -20.79 -1.86
C SER A 174 -1.51 -20.98 -0.42
N TRP A 175 -1.12 -20.09 0.49
CA TRP A 175 -1.58 -20.14 1.87
C TRP A 175 -3.11 -20.00 2.00
N ILE A 176 -3.73 -19.09 1.25
CA ILE A 176 -5.19 -18.94 1.23
C ILE A 176 -5.87 -20.20 0.69
N ALA A 177 -5.37 -20.75 -0.42
CA ALA A 177 -5.90 -21.95 -1.06
C ALA A 177 -5.77 -23.20 -0.17
N GLN A 178 -4.70 -23.29 0.62
CA GLN A 178 -4.47 -24.39 1.57
C GLN A 178 -5.27 -24.26 2.89
N GLY A 179 -6.17 -23.29 2.98
CA GLY A 179 -7.07 -23.10 4.12
C GLY A 179 -6.54 -22.19 5.22
N ARG A 180 -5.58 -21.30 4.91
CA ARG A 180 -5.04 -20.29 5.84
C ARG A 180 -4.44 -20.89 7.11
N ARG A 181 -3.59 -21.90 6.94
CA ARG A 181 -2.97 -22.64 8.04
C ARG A 181 -2.10 -21.72 8.90
N ARG A 182 -2.13 -21.94 10.22
CA ARG A 182 -1.26 -21.25 11.18
C ARG A 182 0.20 -21.68 11.02
#